data_AF-A0A662C0F2-F1
#
_entry.id   AF-A0A662C0F2-F1
#
_cell.length_a   1.000
_cell.length_b   1.000
_cell.length_c   1.000
_cell.angle_alpha   90.00
_cell.angle_beta   90.00
_cell.angle_gamma   90.00
#
_symmetry.space_group_name_H-M   'P 1'
#
loop_
_entity.id
_entity.type
_entity.pdbx_description
1 polymer ?
#
loop_
_entity_poly.entity_id
_entity_poly.type
_entity_poly.pdbx_seq_one_letter_code
_entity_poly.pdbx_strand_id
1 'polypeptide(L)'
;MSKNVIIIGAAGRDFHNFNTYYRDNNLFNVVAFTAAQIPDIDGRKYPAELAGELYPDGIPIYAEEKLPELIKQHNVDICTFAYSDVPYDRVMRMSALVNAAGANFGLLGPKDTMVKSSKPVIAVVATRTGCGKSQTSRKVIEYLM
;
A
#
# COMPACT_ATOMS: atom_id res chain seq x y z
N MET A 1 10.62 -13.13 16.40
CA MET A 1 10.37 -11.68 16.57
C MET A 1 9.60 -11.18 15.38
N SER A 2 8.62 -10.30 15.57
CA SER A 2 7.91 -9.62 14.49
C SER A 2 8.85 -8.64 13.78
N LYS A 3 8.73 -8.50 12.46
CA LYS A 3 9.50 -7.53 11.68
C LYS A 3 8.81 -6.17 11.69
N ASN A 4 9.55 -5.10 11.98
CA ASN A 4 9.04 -3.74 11.88
C ASN A 4 8.96 -3.29 10.42
N VAL A 5 7.81 -2.77 10.03
CA VAL A 5 7.50 -2.44 8.63
C VAL A 5 7.01 -1.00 8.50
N ILE A 6 7.52 -0.28 7.50
CA ILE A 6 6.90 0.94 6.99
C ILE A 6 6.28 0.66 5.62
N ILE A 7 5.08 1.16 5.36
CA ILE A 7 4.43 1.07 4.05
C ILE A 7 4.45 2.45 3.40
N ILE A 8 5.10 2.57 2.24
CA ILE A 8 5.32 3.81 1.49
C ILE A 8 4.27 3.91 0.37
N GLY A 9 3.35 4.88 0.42
CA GLY A 9 2.30 5.01 -0.59
C GLY A 9 1.53 6.32 -0.56
N ALA A 10 0.33 6.35 -1.13
CA ALA A 10 -0.50 7.55 -1.24
C ALA A 10 -1.99 7.21 -1.14
N ALA A 11 -2.41 6.69 0.02
CA ALA A 11 -3.81 6.52 0.41
C ALA A 11 -4.68 5.65 -0.53
N GLY A 12 -4.08 4.58 -1.06
CA GLY A 12 -4.75 3.61 -1.91
C GLY A 12 -4.14 2.23 -1.74
N ARG A 13 -3.12 1.92 -2.56
CA ARG A 13 -2.49 0.60 -2.56
C ARG A 13 -1.71 0.29 -1.28
N ASP A 14 -1.21 1.28 -0.56
CA ASP A 14 -0.63 1.12 0.78
C ASP A 14 -1.62 0.52 1.78
N PHE A 15 -2.81 1.12 1.92
CA PHE A 15 -3.87 0.60 2.80
C PHE A 15 -4.39 -0.75 2.31
N HIS A 16 -4.47 -0.95 0.99
CA HIS A 16 -4.83 -2.25 0.42
C HIS A 16 -3.80 -3.34 0.77
N ASN A 17 -2.51 -3.06 0.60
CA ASN A 17 -1.42 -3.96 0.96
C ASN A 17 -1.43 -4.27 2.47
N PHE A 18 -1.69 -3.26 3.31
CA PHE A 18 -1.91 -3.46 4.74
C PHE A 18 -3.02 -4.46 5.01
N ASN A 19 -4.22 -4.20 4.48
CA ASN A 19 -5.40 -5.01 4.74
C ASN A 19 -5.30 -6.45 4.23
N THR A 20 -4.55 -6.68 3.16
CA THR A 20 -4.46 -7.99 2.50
C THR A 20 -3.30 -8.84 3.01
N TYR A 21 -2.20 -8.22 3.44
CA TYR A 21 -0.96 -8.95 3.77
C TYR A 21 -0.48 -8.77 5.22
N TYR A 22 -0.69 -7.58 5.81
CA TYR A 22 -0.13 -7.24 7.13
C TYR A 22 -1.15 -7.28 8.27
N ARG A 23 -2.41 -6.97 7.99
CA ARG A 23 -3.47 -6.94 9.00
C ARG A 23 -3.61 -8.29 9.68
N ASP A 24 -3.66 -8.28 11.02
CA ASP A 24 -3.75 -9.46 11.89
C ASP A 24 -2.64 -10.51 11.68
N ASN A 25 -1.49 -10.10 11.14
CA ASN A 25 -0.33 -10.97 10.93
C ASN A 25 0.78 -10.67 11.95
N ASN A 26 0.90 -11.51 12.98
CA ASN A 26 1.87 -11.35 14.06
C ASN A 26 3.35 -11.47 13.65
N LEU A 27 3.64 -11.85 12.40
CA LEU A 27 4.99 -11.84 11.85
C LEU A 27 5.48 -10.41 11.55
N PHE A 28 4.56 -9.45 11.47
CA PHE A 28 4.85 -8.08 11.11
C PHE A 28 4.29 -7.10 12.13
N ASN A 29 4.98 -5.97 12.25
CA ASN A 29 4.55 -4.83 13.02
C ASN A 29 4.65 -3.59 12.12
N VAL A 30 3.55 -3.18 11.51
CA VAL A 30 3.48 -1.96 10.70
C VAL A 30 3.52 -0.74 11.63
N VAL A 31 4.68 -0.09 11.70
CA VAL A 31 4.93 1.01 12.62
C VAL A 31 4.46 2.36 12.07
N ALA A 32 4.38 2.48 10.75
CA ALA A 32 3.92 3.70 10.08
C ALA A 32 3.53 3.47 8.62
N PHE A 33 2.64 4.34 8.15
CA PHE A 33 2.54 4.67 6.74
C PHE A 33 3.33 5.95 6.45
N THR A 34 3.82 6.09 5.21
CA THR A 34 4.34 7.36 4.71
C THR A 34 3.62 7.77 3.44
N ALA A 35 3.34 9.07 3.30
CA ALA A 35 2.69 9.63 2.13
C ALA A 35 3.49 10.78 1.49
N ALA A 36 3.63 10.75 0.16
CA ALA A 36 3.98 11.95 -0.60
C ALA A 36 2.81 12.95 -0.54
N GLN A 37 3.11 14.25 -0.53
CA GLN A 37 2.20 15.36 -0.24
C GLN A 37 0.78 15.18 -0.82
N ILE A 38 -0.10 14.57 -0.02
CA ILE A 38 -1.55 14.67 -0.16
C ILE A 38 -1.96 15.74 0.84
N PRO A 39 -2.62 16.82 0.41
CA PRO A 39 -3.14 17.83 1.33
C PRO A 39 -3.92 17.16 2.47
N ASP A 40 -3.61 17.58 3.70
CA ASP A 40 -4.30 17.18 4.93
C ASP A 40 -4.14 15.70 5.36
N ILE A 41 -3.26 14.88 4.77
CA ILE A 41 -3.11 13.47 5.20
C ILE A 41 -2.01 13.25 6.25
N ASP A 42 -0.99 14.09 6.26
CA ASP A 42 0.15 13.98 7.17
C ASP A 42 -0.29 14.33 8.60
N GLY A 43 0.12 13.50 9.57
CA GLY A 43 -0.34 13.64 10.96
C GLY A 43 -1.69 12.97 11.24
N ARG A 44 -2.36 12.41 10.24
CA ARG A 44 -3.49 11.49 10.47
C ARG A 44 -2.99 10.10 10.87
N LYS A 45 -3.94 9.27 11.30
CA LYS A 45 -3.72 7.84 11.53
C LYS A 45 -4.61 7.03 10.59
N TYR A 46 -4.10 5.90 10.13
CA TYR A 46 -4.94 4.81 9.67
C TYR A 46 -5.81 4.36 10.86
N PRO A 47 -7.15 4.38 10.73
CA PRO A 47 -8.02 4.31 11.88
C PRO A 47 -8.04 2.90 12.51
N ALA A 48 -8.11 2.85 13.85
CA ALA A 48 -8.11 1.60 14.62
C ALA A 48 -9.23 0.64 14.20
N GLU A 49 -10.42 1.17 13.89
CA GLU A 49 -11.57 0.40 13.41
C GLU A 49 -11.31 -0.38 12.11
N LEU A 50 -10.30 0.01 11.32
CA LEU A 50 -9.89 -0.70 10.10
C LEU A 50 -8.56 -1.46 10.27
N ALA A 51 -7.84 -1.22 11.36
CA ALA A 51 -6.47 -1.69 11.54
C ALA A 51 -6.37 -3.13 12.08
N GLY A 52 -7.48 -3.71 12.55
CA GLY A 52 -7.50 -5.05 13.15
C GLY A 52 -7.06 -5.03 14.62
N GLU A 53 -6.97 -6.22 15.23
CA GLU A 53 -6.80 -6.36 16.68
C GLU A 53 -5.40 -5.94 17.17
N LEU A 54 -4.41 -6.00 16.27
CA LEU A 54 -3.01 -5.68 16.59
C LEU A 54 -2.72 -4.18 16.68
N TYR A 55 -3.66 -3.30 16.29
CA TYR A 55 -3.44 -1.85 16.18
C TYR A 55 -4.59 -1.04 16.80
N PRO A 56 -4.84 -1.17 18.12
CA PRO A 56 -5.97 -0.51 18.80
C PRO A 56 -5.92 1.02 18.77
N ASP A 57 -4.73 1.60 18.57
CA ASP A 57 -4.52 3.06 18.50
C ASP A 57 -4.45 3.60 17.06
N GLY A 58 -4.70 2.72 16.07
CA GLY A 58 -4.42 2.98 14.66
C GLY A 58 -2.92 3.02 14.34
N ILE A 59 -2.59 3.36 13.09
CA ILE A 59 -1.20 3.41 12.61
C ILE A 59 -0.90 4.82 12.12
N PRO A 60 0.18 5.48 12.58
CA PRO A 60 0.48 6.85 12.19
C PRO A 60 0.84 6.97 10.71
N ILE A 61 0.49 8.11 10.12
CA ILE A 61 0.82 8.50 8.75
C ILE A 61 1.76 9.71 8.79
N TYR A 62 2.96 9.55 8.27
CA TYR A 62 3.97 10.60 8.22
C TYR A 62 4.23 11.08 6.78
N ALA A 63 4.86 12.25 6.66
CA ALA A 63 5.40 12.69 5.37
C ALA A 63 6.51 11.74 4.89
N GLU A 64 6.54 11.43 3.59
CA GLU A 64 7.55 10.57 2.95
C GLU A 64 8.99 11.05 3.19
N GLU A 65 9.21 12.36 3.31
CA GLU A 65 10.53 12.96 3.58
C GLU A 65 11.12 12.51 4.93
N LYS A 66 10.28 12.11 5.89
CA LYS A 66 10.73 11.61 7.21
C LYS A 66 11.19 10.16 7.16
N LEU A 67 11.05 9.45 6.04
CA LEU A 67 11.34 8.03 5.92
C LEU A 67 12.74 7.63 6.45
N PRO A 68 13.85 8.33 6.13
CA PRO A 68 15.16 7.97 6.66
C PRO A 68 15.27 8.05 8.19
N GLU A 69 14.59 9.03 8.80
CA GLU A 69 14.54 9.20 10.25
C GLU A 69 13.71 8.11 10.91
N LEU A 70 12.52 7.84 10.36
CA LEU A 70 11.60 6.82 10.84
C LEU A 70 12.20 5.42 10.80
N ILE A 71 12.97 5.10 9.74
CA ILE A 71 13.69 3.81 9.62
C ILE A 71 14.58 3.57 10.84
N LYS A 72 15.34 4.59 11.25
CA LYS A 72 16.25 4.52 12.40
C LYS A 72 15.49 4.52 13.72
N GLN A 73 14.53 5.44 13.87
CA GLN A 73 13.76 5.61 15.10
C GLN A 73 12.99 4.33 15.48
N HIS A 74 12.40 3.67 14.49
CA HIS A 74 11.56 2.49 14.72
C HIS A 74 12.30 1.16 14.48
N ASN A 75 13.62 1.18 14.23
CA ASN A 75 14.40 -0.02 13.89
C ASN A 75 13.71 -0.86 12.82
N VAL A 76 13.43 -0.25 11.66
CA VAL A 76 12.60 -0.84 10.60
C VAL A 76 13.39 -1.92 9.86
N ASP A 77 12.78 -3.10 9.70
CA ASP A 77 13.37 -4.22 8.96
C ASP A 77 13.05 -4.14 7.46
N ILE A 78 11.85 -3.68 7.11
CA ILE A 78 11.33 -3.67 5.73
C ILE A 78 10.54 -2.39 5.46
N CYS A 79 10.87 -1.68 4.39
CA CYS A 79 10.02 -0.67 3.80
C CYS A 79 9.34 -1.21 2.55
N THR A 80 8.02 -1.29 2.58
CA THR A 80 7.20 -1.83 1.49
C THR A 80 6.69 -0.72 0.61
N PHE A 81 7.10 -0.73 -0.65
CA PHE A 81 6.74 0.28 -1.62
C PHE A 81 5.40 -0.05 -2.29
N ALA A 82 4.45 0.88 -2.18
CA ALA A 82 3.06 0.68 -2.55
C ALA A 82 2.53 1.69 -3.57
N TYR A 83 3.36 2.58 -4.15
CA TYR A 83 2.93 3.34 -5.33
C TYR A 83 2.73 2.43 -6.55
N SER A 84 1.80 2.81 -7.44
CA SER A 84 1.47 2.05 -8.66
C SER A 84 1.71 2.82 -9.95
N ASP A 85 1.74 4.15 -9.91
CA ASP A 85 1.87 5.01 -11.10
C ASP A 85 3.05 5.97 -10.94
N VAL A 86 4.25 5.41 -10.98
CA VAL A 86 5.51 6.15 -10.83
C VAL A 86 6.54 5.63 -11.81
N PRO A 87 7.45 6.49 -12.29
CA PRO A 87 8.52 6.05 -13.17
C PRO A 87 9.51 5.16 -12.41
N TYR A 88 10.19 4.28 -13.16
CA TYR A 88 11.13 3.30 -12.63
C TYR A 88 12.25 3.95 -11.78
N ASP A 89 12.75 5.11 -12.20
CA ASP A 89 13.79 5.84 -11.47
C ASP A 89 13.33 6.29 -10.08
N ARG A 90 12.06 6.69 -9.92
CA ARG A 90 11.48 6.99 -8.59
C ARG A 90 11.49 5.76 -7.69
N VAL A 91 11.12 4.59 -8.22
CA VAL A 91 11.15 3.32 -7.47
C VAL A 91 12.57 3.01 -7.01
N MET A 92 13.54 3.09 -7.93
CA MET A 92 14.94 2.75 -7.62
C MET A 92 15.61 3.77 -6.70
N ARG A 93 15.29 5.06 -6.80
CA ARG A 93 15.74 6.09 -5.84
C ARG A 93 15.24 5.78 -4.44
N MET A 94 13.98 5.39 -4.30
CA MET A 94 13.42 5.02 -3.00
C MET A 94 14.09 3.76 -2.43
N SER A 95 14.34 2.75 -3.27
CA SER A 95 15.08 1.55 -2.86
C SER A 95 16.49 1.87 -2.36
N ALA A 96 17.23 2.73 -3.08
CA ALA A 96 18.57 3.14 -2.67
C ALA A 96 18.55 3.89 -1.33
N LEU A 97 17.58 4.80 -1.13
CA LEU A 97 17.41 5.52 0.13
C LEU A 97 17.10 4.58 1.30
N VAL A 98 16.17 3.64 1.13
CA VAL A 98 15.79 2.65 2.15
C VAL A 98 16.98 1.77 2.54
N ASN A 99 17.71 1.26 1.55
CA ASN A 99 18.89 0.42 1.80
C ASN A 99 20.01 1.23 2.48
N ALA A 100 20.23 2.47 2.08
CA ALA A 100 21.22 3.35 2.72
C ALA A 100 20.86 3.70 4.17
N ALA A 101 19.57 3.70 4.50
CA ALA A 101 19.07 3.88 5.87
C ALA A 101 19.12 2.58 6.70
N GLY A 102 19.41 1.43 6.10
CA GLY A 102 19.65 0.15 6.77
C GLY A 102 18.46 -0.84 6.78
N ALA A 103 17.36 -0.53 6.09
CA ALA A 103 16.20 -1.41 5.98
C ALA A 103 16.17 -2.14 4.63
N ASN A 104 15.41 -3.23 4.53
CA ASN A 104 15.16 -3.89 3.25
C ASN A 104 14.08 -3.14 2.46
N PHE A 105 14.24 -3.04 1.14
CA PHE A 105 13.20 -2.55 0.25
C PHE A 105 12.34 -3.70 -0.31
N GLY A 106 11.02 -3.61 -0.17
CA GLY A 106 10.07 -4.64 -0.59
C GLY A 106 9.04 -4.16 -1.62
N LEU A 107 8.70 -5.03 -2.57
CA LEU A 107 7.58 -4.86 -3.50
C LEU A 107 6.66 -6.07 -3.39
N LEU A 108 5.43 -5.86 -2.91
CA LEU A 108 4.46 -6.96 -2.81
C LEU A 108 3.92 -7.33 -4.18
N GLY A 109 3.89 -8.63 -4.45
CA GLY A 109 3.35 -9.20 -5.67
C GLY A 109 1.82 -9.39 -5.61
N PRO A 110 1.20 -9.72 -6.75
CA PRO A 110 -0.24 -9.97 -6.82
C PRO A 110 -0.68 -11.18 -5.98
N LYS A 111 0.19 -12.18 -5.79
CA LYS A 111 -0.12 -13.36 -4.96
C LYS A 111 -0.52 -12.98 -3.53
N ASP A 112 0.12 -11.95 -2.99
CA ASP A 112 -0.06 -11.51 -1.60
C ASP A 112 -1.10 -10.40 -1.47
N THR A 113 -1.47 -9.76 -2.58
CA THR A 113 -2.31 -8.55 -2.58
C THR A 113 -3.62 -8.71 -3.33
N MET A 114 -3.80 -9.73 -4.16
CA MET A 114 -5.09 -9.97 -4.84
C MET A 114 -6.08 -10.67 -3.92
N VAL A 115 -7.28 -10.10 -3.82
CA VAL A 115 -8.40 -10.72 -3.11
C VAL A 115 -9.00 -11.82 -3.97
N LYS A 116 -9.13 -13.03 -3.41
CA LYS A 116 -9.80 -14.14 -4.09
C LYS A 116 -11.29 -13.87 -4.16
N SER A 117 -11.85 -13.87 -5.37
CA SER A 117 -13.29 -13.71 -5.55
C SER A 117 -14.04 -15.00 -5.19
N SER A 118 -15.16 -14.86 -4.47
CA SER A 118 -16.16 -15.91 -4.26
C SER A 118 -17.21 -15.97 -5.37
N LYS A 119 -17.17 -15.04 -6.33
CA LYS A 119 -18.09 -14.95 -7.47
C LYS A 119 -17.32 -14.98 -8.79
N PRO A 120 -17.94 -15.39 -9.91
CA PRO A 120 -17.39 -15.16 -11.24
C PRO A 120 -17.08 -13.67 -11.45
N VAL A 121 -15.88 -13.36 -11.95
CA VAL A 121 -15.44 -11.98 -12.21
C VAL A 121 -15.20 -11.81 -13.71
N ILE A 122 -15.82 -10.78 -14.29
CA ILE A 122 -15.54 -10.34 -15.66
C ILE A 122 -14.80 -9.00 -15.57
N ALA A 123 -13.53 -9.00 -15.95
CA ALA A 123 -12.71 -7.79 -15.97
C ALA A 123 -12.77 -7.11 -17.35
N VAL A 124 -13.31 -5.90 -17.40
CA VAL A 124 -13.31 -5.07 -18.61
C VAL A 124 -12.12 -4.11 -18.56
N VAL A 125 -11.07 -4.43 -19.31
CA VAL A 125 -9.80 -3.68 -19.36
C VAL A 125 -9.66 -2.88 -20.67
N ALA A 126 -8.74 -1.93 -20.71
CA ALA A 126 -8.44 -1.16 -21.91
C ALA A 126 -6.95 -0.81 -22.00
N THR A 127 -6.48 -0.62 -23.23
CA THR A 127 -5.09 -0.24 -23.53
C THR A 127 -4.79 1.23 -23.21
N ARG A 128 -5.80 2.11 -23.20
CA ARG A 128 -5.68 3.54 -22.83
C ARG A 128 -6.94 4.07 -22.15
N THR A 129 -6.83 5.25 -21.53
CA THR A 129 -7.98 6.01 -21.02
C THR A 129 -8.85 6.51 -22.18
N GLY A 130 -10.17 6.51 -21.99
CA GLY A 130 -11.12 6.92 -23.03
C GLY A 130 -11.58 5.82 -23.99
N CYS A 131 -11.03 4.60 -23.93
CA CYS A 131 -11.42 3.49 -24.83
C CYS A 131 -12.77 2.81 -24.51
N GLY A 132 -13.67 3.46 -23.76
CA GLY A 132 -15.03 2.96 -23.56
C GLY A 132 -15.25 1.86 -22.50
N LYS A 133 -14.32 1.66 -21.55
CA LYS A 133 -14.46 0.63 -20.47
C LYS A 133 -15.83 0.65 -19.81
N SER A 134 -16.32 1.82 -19.41
CA SER A 134 -17.60 1.96 -18.70
C SER A 134 -18.80 1.59 -19.58
N GLN A 135 -18.78 1.93 -20.86
CA GLN A 135 -19.82 1.58 -21.82
C GLN A 135 -19.84 0.08 -22.06
N THR A 136 -18.67 -0.53 -22.27
CA THR A 136 -18.55 -1.98 -22.41
C THR A 136 -19.00 -2.72 -21.16
N SER A 137 -18.60 -2.27 -19.96
CA SER A 137 -19.06 -2.86 -18.69
C SER A 137 -20.58 -2.81 -18.54
N ARG A 138 -21.22 -1.67 -18.85
CA ARG A 138 -22.68 -1.55 -18.82
C ARG A 138 -23.33 -2.51 -19.82
N LYS A 139 -22.78 -2.63 -21.03
CA LYS A 139 -23.32 -3.53 -22.03
C LYS A 139 -23.21 -5.00 -21.65
N VAL A 140 -22.11 -5.40 -21.02
CA VAL A 140 -21.94 -6.75 -20.45
C VAL A 140 -22.99 -7.01 -19.37
N ILE A 141 -23.24 -6.04 -18.49
CA ILE A 141 -24.27 -6.16 -17.44
C ILE A 141 -25.66 -6.33 -18.06
N GLU A 142 -26.03 -5.55 -19.08
CA GLU A 142 -27.33 -5.68 -19.79
C GLU A 142 -27.56 -7.07 -20.40
N TYR A 143 -26.51 -7.82 -20.73
CA TYR A 143 -26.65 -9.17 -21.28
C TYR A 143 -26.71 -10.27 -20.21
N LEU A 144 -26.24 -9.98 -19.00
CA LEU A 144 -26.12 -10.96 -17.91
C LEU A 144 -27.18 -10.79 -16.82
N MET A 145 -27.86 -9.64 -16.79
CA MET A 145 -28.97 -9.32 -15.87
C MET A 145 -30.27 -9.16 -16.65
#